data_AF-A0AAW0WLU0-F1
#
_entry.id   AF-A0AAW0WLU0-F1
#
_cell.length_a   1.000
_cell.length_b   1.000
_cell.length_c   1.000
_cell.angle_alpha   90.00
_cell.angle_beta   90.00
_cell.angle_gamma   90.00
#
_symmetry.space_group_name_H-M   'P 1'
#
loop_
_entity.id
_entity.type
_entity.pdbx_description
1 polymer ?
#
loop_
_entity_poly.entity_id
_entity_poly.type
_entity_poly.pdbx_seq_one_letter_code
_entity_poly.pdbx_strand_id
1 'polypeptide(L)'
;MMGVKISERNLQEVISETDEDGSGEIEFEEFVQLAAKFLSEEDEEALKKELKEAFRIYDKGGNGYITTQVLRDILSELDNRLTEDNLDAIIDEVDEDGSGTIDFNEFMKMMTG
;
A
#
# COMPACT_ATOMS: atom_id res chain seq x y z
N MET A 1 12.22 -16.54 10.83
CA MET A 1 11.37 -17.74 10.71
C MET A 1 10.15 -17.31 9.89
N MET A 2 10.29 -17.30 8.56
CA MET A 2 9.20 -16.92 7.64
C MET A 2 8.22 -18.09 7.60
N GLY A 3 7.00 -17.85 8.06
CA GLY A 3 5.92 -18.84 8.04
C GLY A 3 4.72 -18.23 7.36
N VAL A 4 4.63 -18.43 6.04
CA VAL A 4 3.43 -18.10 5.28
C VAL A 4 2.35 -19.10 5.72
N LYS A 5 1.27 -18.63 6.34
CA LYS A 5 0.13 -19.47 6.75
C LYS A 5 -0.75 -19.75 5.54
N ILE A 6 -0.29 -20.61 4.63
CA ILE A 6 -1.15 -21.13 3.56
C ILE A 6 -1.98 -22.27 4.14
N SER A 7 -3.31 -22.13 4.11
CA SER A 7 -4.26 -23.17 4.51
C SER A 7 -4.27 -24.29 3.46
N GLU A 8 -4.46 -25.56 3.86
CA GLU A 8 -4.51 -26.72 2.95
C GLU A 8 -5.49 -26.53 1.78
N ARG A 9 -6.59 -25.79 1.98
CA ARG A 9 -7.55 -25.48 0.90
C ARG A 9 -6.98 -24.54 -0.16
N ASN A 10 -6.19 -23.55 0.24
CA ASN A 10 -5.60 -22.59 -0.70
C ASN A 10 -4.38 -23.21 -1.39
N LEU A 11 -3.70 -24.15 -0.71
CA LEU A 11 -2.54 -24.86 -1.26
C LEU A 11 -2.89 -25.67 -2.53
N GLN A 12 -4.06 -26.30 -2.57
CA GLN A 12 -4.49 -27.05 -3.76
C GLN A 12 -4.80 -26.16 -4.97
N GLU A 13 -5.44 -25.00 -4.77
CA GLU A 13 -5.66 -24.04 -5.85
C GLU A 13 -4.33 -23.52 -6.39
N VAL A 14 -3.44 -23.14 -5.47
CA VAL A 14 -2.12 -22.60 -5.79
C VAL A 14 -1.25 -23.60 -6.56
N ILE A 15 -1.26 -24.88 -6.17
CA ILE A 15 -0.60 -25.95 -6.91
C ILE A 15 -1.24 -26.08 -8.28
N SER A 16 -2.58 -26.19 -8.38
CA SER A 16 -3.25 -26.39 -9.68
C SER A 16 -3.06 -25.25 -10.69
N GLU A 17 -2.79 -24.03 -10.21
CA GLU A 17 -2.49 -22.87 -11.06
C GLU A 17 -1.05 -22.82 -11.56
N THR A 18 -0.11 -23.48 -10.87
CA THR A 18 1.34 -23.32 -11.09
C THR A 18 2.01 -24.60 -11.57
N ASP A 19 1.41 -25.76 -11.27
CA ASP A 19 1.83 -27.11 -11.66
C ASP A 19 1.52 -27.32 -13.16
N GLU A 20 2.43 -26.86 -14.02
CA GLU A 20 2.29 -26.94 -15.48
C GLU A 20 2.51 -28.38 -15.99
N ASP A 21 3.29 -29.17 -15.27
CA ASP A 21 3.64 -30.54 -15.64
C ASP A 21 2.63 -31.58 -15.12
N GLY A 22 1.74 -31.17 -14.21
CA GLY A 22 0.68 -32.00 -13.63
C GLY A 22 1.23 -33.07 -12.68
N SER A 23 2.43 -32.85 -12.13
CA SER A 23 3.08 -33.74 -11.17
C SER A 23 2.35 -33.79 -9.83
N GLY A 24 1.53 -32.78 -9.53
CA GLY A 24 0.89 -32.59 -8.23
C GLY A 24 1.87 -32.11 -7.15
N GLU A 25 3.11 -31.78 -7.53
CA GLU A 25 4.16 -31.22 -6.69
C GLU A 25 4.61 -29.88 -7.29
N ILE A 26 5.22 -29.00 -6.48
CA ILE A 26 5.78 -27.73 -7.00
C ILE A 26 7.28 -27.90 -7.10
N GLU A 27 7.80 -27.84 -8.32
CA GLU A 27 9.23 -27.87 -8.59
C GLU A 27 9.90 -26.51 -8.29
N PHE A 28 11.23 -26.45 -8.23
CA PHE A 28 11.92 -25.21 -7.86
C PHE A 28 11.61 -24.05 -8.83
N GLU A 29 11.48 -24.33 -10.13
CA GLU A 29 11.13 -23.31 -11.13
C GLU A 29 9.70 -22.80 -10.95
N GLU A 30 8.76 -23.69 -10.65
CA GLU A 30 7.37 -23.35 -10.32
C GLU A 30 7.27 -22.61 -8.97
N PHE A 31 8.11 -22.98 -7.99
CA PHE A 31 8.22 -22.28 -6.72
C PHE A 31 8.72 -20.85 -6.91
N VAL A 32 9.65 -20.60 -7.84
CA VAL A 32 10.12 -19.25 -8.14
C VAL A 32 9.01 -18.41 -8.76
N GLN A 33 8.20 -18.99 -9.66
CA GLN A 33 7.04 -18.30 -10.23
C GLN A 33 5.98 -18.00 -9.16
N LEU A 34 5.73 -18.98 -8.30
CA LEU A 34 4.82 -18.84 -7.17
C LEU A 34 5.28 -17.78 -6.19
N ALA A 35 6.54 -17.84 -5.78
CA ALA A 35 7.14 -16.89 -4.87
C ALA A 35 7.16 -15.49 -5.47
N ALA A 36 7.43 -15.33 -6.77
CA ALA A 36 7.35 -14.03 -7.43
C ALA A 36 5.93 -13.44 -7.38
N LYS A 37 4.90 -14.26 -7.65
CA LYS A 37 3.49 -13.86 -7.63
C LYS A 37 2.99 -13.55 -6.20
N PHE A 38 3.32 -14.42 -5.25
CA PHE A 38 2.95 -14.24 -3.84
C PHE A 38 3.71 -13.11 -3.16
N LEU A 39 5.01 -12.93 -3.44
CA LEU A 39 5.75 -11.80 -2.90
C LEU A 39 5.16 -10.48 -3.42
N SER A 40 4.78 -10.39 -4.71
CA SER A 40 4.16 -9.16 -5.22
C SER A 40 2.80 -8.85 -4.59
N GLU A 41 1.94 -9.85 -4.38
CA GLU A 41 0.60 -9.63 -3.81
C GLU A 41 0.62 -9.43 -2.29
N GLU A 42 1.49 -10.18 -1.58
CA GLU A 42 1.67 -10.03 -0.14
C GLU A 42 2.34 -8.69 0.20
N ASP A 43 3.25 -8.21 -0.66
CA ASP A 43 3.84 -6.86 -0.55
C ASP A 43 2.80 -5.77 -0.78
N GLU A 44 1.86 -5.90 -1.75
CA GLU A 44 0.82 -4.90 -1.97
C GLU A 44 -0.16 -4.78 -0.79
N GLU A 45 -0.66 -5.91 -0.27
CA GLU A 45 -1.59 -5.88 0.87
C GLU A 45 -0.88 -5.49 2.18
N ALA A 46 0.40 -5.88 2.36
CA ALA A 46 1.22 -5.41 3.47
C ALA A 46 1.47 -3.90 3.38
N LEU A 47 1.85 -3.39 2.21
CA LEU A 47 2.06 -1.96 1.96
C LEU A 47 0.77 -1.18 2.21
N LYS A 48 -0.36 -1.66 1.69
CA LYS A 48 -1.67 -1.04 1.92
C LYS A 48 -2.05 -1.01 3.39
N LYS A 49 -1.69 -2.04 4.16
CA LYS A 49 -1.89 -2.07 5.61
C LYS A 49 -0.99 -1.06 6.33
N GLU A 50 0.28 -0.97 5.98
CA GLU A 50 1.19 0.04 6.53
C GLU A 50 0.73 1.47 6.21
N LEU A 51 0.31 1.72 4.96
CA LEU A 51 -0.25 2.99 4.53
C LEU A 51 -1.54 3.32 5.27
N LYS A 52 -2.38 2.33 5.56
CA LYS A 52 -3.61 2.53 6.34
C LYS A 52 -3.35 2.82 7.81
N GLU A 53 -2.32 2.23 8.39
CA GLU A 53 -1.87 2.56 9.74
C GLU A 53 -1.29 3.98 9.79
N ALA A 54 -0.46 4.36 8.82
CA ALA A 54 0.05 5.72 8.66
C ALA A 54 -1.09 6.73 8.49
N PHE A 55 -2.04 6.44 7.59
CA PHE A 55 -3.21 7.27 7.36
C PHE A 55 -4.03 7.49 8.64
N ARG A 56 -4.18 6.46 9.48
CA ARG A 56 -4.89 6.57 10.76
C ARG A 56 -4.13 7.40 11.80
N ILE A 57 -2.80 7.45 11.75
CA ILE A 57 -2.00 8.34 12.60
C ILE A 57 -2.27 9.81 12.22
N TYR A 58 -2.45 10.07 10.93
CA TYR A 58 -2.67 11.40 10.38
C TYR A 58 -4.13 11.85 10.44
N ASP A 59 -5.10 10.95 10.26
CA ASP A 59 -6.54 11.20 10.46
C ASP A 59 -6.87 11.28 11.96
N LYS A 60 -6.44 12.38 12.60
CA LYS A 60 -6.74 12.67 14.01
C LYS A 60 -8.24 12.80 14.29
N GLY A 61 -9.04 13.07 13.24
CA GLY A 61 -10.49 13.19 13.31
C GLY A 61 -11.22 11.85 13.27
N GLY A 62 -10.59 10.79 12.77
CA GLY A 62 -11.22 9.51 12.52
C GLY A 62 -12.33 9.59 11.47
N ASN A 63 -12.26 10.58 10.58
CA ASN A 63 -13.30 10.87 9.60
C ASN A 63 -13.12 10.07 8.30
N GLY A 64 -11.98 9.39 8.15
CA GLY A 64 -11.63 8.66 6.93
C GLY A 64 -11.00 9.54 5.85
N TYR A 65 -10.62 10.77 6.17
CA TYR A 65 -9.96 11.73 5.27
C TYR A 65 -9.00 12.62 6.06
N ILE A 66 -7.90 13.04 5.42
CA ILE A 66 -6.92 13.97 5.98
C ILE A 66 -7.20 15.35 5.38
N THR A 67 -7.58 16.33 6.19
CA THR A 67 -7.75 17.69 5.67
C THR A 67 -6.41 18.25 5.17
N THR A 68 -6.42 19.07 4.12
CA THR A 68 -5.20 19.71 3.58
C THR A 68 -4.42 20.50 4.63
N GLN A 69 -5.12 21.07 5.61
CA GLN A 69 -4.51 21.73 6.76
C GLN A 69 -3.63 20.78 7.61
N VAL A 70 -4.10 19.56 7.84
CA VAL A 70 -3.35 18.54 8.58
C VAL A 70 -2.17 18.04 7.76
N LEU A 71 -2.33 17.85 6.45
CA LEU A 71 -1.20 17.49 5.58
C LEU A 71 -0.12 18.59 5.61
N ARG A 72 -0.52 19.86 5.55
CA ARG A 72 0.38 21.01 5.66
C ARG A 72 1.19 20.98 6.96
N ASP A 73 0.51 20.75 8.08
CA ASP A 73 1.17 20.67 9.39
C ASP A 73 2.18 19.51 9.43
N ILE A 74 1.83 18.34 8.89
CA ILE A 74 2.71 17.17 8.82
C ILE A 74 3.94 17.45 7.96
N LEU A 75 3.76 18.00 6.75
CA LEU A 75 4.85 18.30 5.84
C LEU A 75 5.79 19.36 6.44
N SER A 76 5.25 20.36 7.13
CA SER A 76 6.05 21.36 7.85
C SER A 76 6.79 20.78 9.06
N GLU A 77 6.24 19.75 9.73
CA GLU A 77 6.92 19.02 10.81
C GLU A 77 8.04 18.12 10.28
N LEU A 78 7.85 17.51 9.10
CA LEU A 78 8.83 16.63 8.45
C LEU A 78 9.99 17.41 7.84
N ASP A 79 9.72 18.53 7.16
CA ASP A 79 10.75 19.39 6.57
C ASP A 79 10.38 20.87 6.74
N ASN A 80 11.00 21.49 7.74
CA ASN A 80 10.82 22.90 8.07
C ASN A 80 11.38 23.89 7.03
N ARG A 81 11.97 23.40 5.94
CA ARG A 81 12.46 24.21 4.81
C ARG A 81 11.41 24.42 3.73
N LEU A 82 10.31 23.66 3.77
CA LEU A 82 9.19 23.84 2.84
C LEU A 82 8.50 25.17 3.15
N THR A 83 8.36 26.00 2.12
CA THR A 83 7.61 27.26 2.21
C THR A 83 6.12 27.02 2.03
N GLU A 84 5.28 27.96 2.42
CA GLU A 84 3.82 27.85 2.21
C GLU A 84 3.47 27.60 0.74
N ASP A 85 4.17 28.25 -0.20
CA ASP A 85 3.98 28.04 -1.64
C ASP A 85 4.35 26.61 -2.07
N ASN A 86 5.35 25.99 -1.44
CA ASN A 86 5.69 24.59 -1.73
C ASN A 86 4.66 23.62 -1.15
N LEU A 87 4.14 23.93 0.04
CA LEU A 87 3.09 23.14 0.67
C LEU A 87 1.79 23.21 -0.15
N ASP A 88 1.43 24.39 -0.65
CA ASP A 88 0.29 24.57 -1.56
C ASP A 88 0.48 23.80 -2.86
N ALA A 89 1.67 23.85 -3.46
CA ALA A 89 1.95 23.08 -4.67
C ALA A 89 1.84 21.56 -4.46
N ILE A 90 2.29 21.05 -3.31
CA ILE A 90 2.14 19.62 -2.96
C ILE A 90 0.68 19.27 -2.71
N ILE A 91 -0.06 20.15 -2.02
CA ILE A 91 -1.48 19.94 -1.76
C ILE A 91 -2.27 19.91 -3.07
N ASP A 92 -2.05 20.86 -3.98
CA ASP A 92 -2.72 20.93 -5.29
C ASP A 92 -2.37 19.73 -6.18
N GLU A 93 -1.21 19.10 -5.99
CA GLU A 93 -0.82 17.89 -6.72
C GLU A 93 -1.51 16.63 -6.18
N VAL A 94 -1.82 16.59 -4.88
CA VAL A 94 -2.41 15.42 -4.22
C VAL A 94 -3.95 15.48 -4.18
N ASP A 95 -4.52 16.67 -3.97
CA ASP A 95 -5.97 16.95 -3.97
C ASP A 95 -6.47 17.15 -5.42
N GLU A 96 -6.40 16.08 -6.22
CA GLU A 96 -6.78 16.10 -7.65
C GLU A 96 -8.26 16.43 -7.86
N ASP A 97 -9.11 16.06 -6.89
CA ASP A 97 -10.56 16.30 -6.95
C ASP A 97 -10.98 17.66 -6.38
N GLY A 98 -10.05 18.38 -5.75
CA GLY A 98 -10.26 19.71 -5.17
C GLY A 98 -11.27 19.69 -4.02
N SER A 99 -11.41 18.55 -3.33
CA SER A 99 -12.31 18.39 -2.20
C SER A 99 -11.83 19.14 -0.95
N GLY A 100 -10.57 19.58 -0.92
CA GLY A 100 -9.93 20.17 0.26
C GLY A 100 -9.60 19.12 1.33
N THR A 101 -9.68 17.84 0.96
CA THR A 101 -9.42 16.69 1.81
C THR A 101 -8.74 15.59 1.01
N ILE A 102 -7.85 14.86 1.64
CA ILE A 102 -7.12 13.77 1.01
C ILE A 102 -7.72 12.46 1.50
N ASP A 103 -8.29 11.72 0.56
CA ASP A 103 -8.81 10.39 0.83
C ASP A 103 -7.71 9.32 0.83
N PHE A 104 -8.08 8.09 1.17
CA PHE A 104 -7.11 7.00 1.24
C PHE A 104 -6.48 6.64 -0.11
N ASN A 105 -7.23 6.76 -1.22
CA ASN A 105 -6.70 6.49 -2.55
C ASN A 105 -5.70 7.57 -2.99
N GLU A 106 -6.00 8.84 -2.72
CA GLU A 106 -5.10 9.97 -3.01
C GLU A 106 -3.82 9.86 -2.18
N PHE A 107 -3.94 9.53 -0.90
CA PHE A 107 -2.79 9.28 -0.03
C PHE A 107 -1.95 8.09 -0.50
N MET A 108 -2.59 7.00 -0.95
CA MET A 108 -1.88 5.86 -1.54
C MET A 108 -1.10 6.31 -2.78
N LYS A 109 -1.75 7.01 -3.71
CA LYS A 109 -1.14 7.48 -4.96
C LYS A 109 0.06 8.39 -4.70
N MET A 110 0.00 9.25 -3.67
CA MET A 110 1.13 10.07 -3.21
C MET A 110 2.31 9.22 -2.71
N MET A 111 2.06 8.13 -1.98
CA MET A 111 3.10 7.30 -1.37
C MET A 111 3.66 6.22 -2.32
N THR A 112 2.90 5.82 -3.34
CA THR A 112 3.29 4.80 -4.31
C THR A 112 3.69 5.36 -5.68
N GLY A 113 3.47 6.65 -5.93
CA GLY A 113 3.89 7.36 -7.14
C GLY A 113 5.38 7.67 -7.15
#